data_AF-A0A8J8A6E9-F1
#
_entry.id   AF-A0A8J8A6E9-F1
#
_cell.length_a   1.000
_cell.length_b   1.000
_cell.length_c   1.000
_cell.angle_alpha   90.00
_cell.angle_beta   90.00
_cell.angle_gamma   90.00
#
_symmetry.space_group_name_H-M   'P 1'
#
loop_
_entity.id
_entity.type
_entity.pdbx_description
1 polymer ?
#
loop_
_entity_poly.entity_id
_entity_poly.type
_entity_poly.pdbx_seq_one_letter_code
_entity_poly.pdbx_strand_id
1 'polypeptide(L)'
;MQFKKKIIMTMATALVITVLIGSLIVISSSLMMRDSIRTSLDEELGHNLPKLMAEGIKAPITEEAGMIATGSAELGAKLFDDYFEKMRVMGTVAIEAVDVAYSNYDESDPQFKAFLLDRFRSVKDLDPNVAYVYFGSTSGGMYMWPDEPLPEGYDPRQRPWYQEAVAKNGPVWTEPYKDASTGKWIVTYSEPIYVNGKLVGVIGVDVFVSTLIEQSKEIKIGQSGYIAIINRDGTIIVHPNESLVQNFNIHDDPNLLPLADELDKNSDKGWVVYSFQGVEKVAGYRRMKTTGWVVLATVPLHELTDPLTQAISDTLNQSTEKITGSISEVVEEGLKTTIMGSIVAVFVGILMLFLGYKTLNRTLRPLEELRSVAQALAEGRLSDVNKQLNQIHYIEDDEIGALIKAFEAVGKDLVGTLNTIGEKLERLAEGDLSNGLTVEAR
;
A
#
# COMPACT_ATOMS: atom_id res chain seq x y z
N MET A 1 42.61 -54.40 -27.53
CA MET A 1 42.08 -53.03 -27.86
C MET A 1 40.57 -52.79 -27.64
N GLN A 2 39.63 -53.52 -28.26
CA GLN A 2 38.18 -53.21 -28.18
C GLN A 2 37.61 -53.17 -26.74
N PHE A 3 38.07 -54.06 -25.85
CA PHE A 3 37.59 -54.18 -24.46
C PHE A 3 37.94 -52.96 -23.57
N LYS A 4 39.20 -52.50 -23.60
CA LYS A 4 39.67 -51.33 -22.83
C LYS A 4 38.87 -50.07 -23.16
N LYS A 5 38.64 -49.84 -24.46
CA LYS A 5 37.90 -48.67 -24.96
C LYS A 5 36.42 -48.70 -24.53
N LYS A 6 35.82 -49.89 -24.48
CA LYS A 6 34.43 -50.09 -24.09
C LYS A 6 34.21 -49.76 -22.61
N ILE A 7 35.07 -50.26 -21.70
CA ILE A 7 34.98 -49.97 -20.26
C ILE A 7 35.08 -48.46 -19.98
N ILE A 8 36.06 -47.79 -20.58
CA ILE A 8 36.29 -46.36 -20.34
C ILE A 8 35.17 -45.51 -20.92
N MET A 9 34.65 -45.85 -22.09
CA MET A 9 33.48 -45.18 -22.64
C MET A 9 32.26 -45.29 -21.72
N THR A 10 32.00 -46.47 -21.16
CA THR A 10 30.87 -46.66 -20.23
C THR A 10 31.05 -45.86 -18.93
N MET A 11 32.26 -45.85 -18.35
CA MET A 11 32.54 -45.06 -17.15
C MET A 11 32.47 -43.55 -17.42
N ALA A 12 32.99 -43.10 -18.57
CA ALA A 12 32.95 -41.70 -18.97
C ALA A 12 31.51 -41.21 -19.21
N THR A 13 30.69 -42.01 -19.88
CA THR A 13 29.27 -41.69 -20.10
C THR A 13 28.50 -41.67 -18.78
N ALA A 14 28.72 -42.64 -17.89
CA ALA A 14 28.08 -42.65 -16.57
C ALA A 14 28.44 -41.41 -15.72
N LEU A 15 29.72 -41.02 -15.70
CA LEU A 15 30.19 -39.81 -15.00
C LEU A 15 29.50 -38.55 -15.54
N VAL A 16 29.54 -38.34 -16.86
CA VAL A 16 28.98 -37.14 -17.50
C VAL A 16 27.47 -37.05 -17.25
N ILE A 17 26.76 -38.17 -17.40
CA ILE A 17 25.31 -38.21 -17.14
C ILE A 17 25.00 -37.87 -15.69
N THR A 18 25.75 -38.43 -14.73
CA THR A 18 25.49 -38.21 -13.30
C THR A 18 25.70 -36.75 -12.91
N VAL A 19 26.80 -36.13 -13.37
CA VAL A 19 27.06 -34.71 -13.07
C VAL A 19 26.02 -33.82 -13.74
N LEU A 20 25.72 -34.03 -15.02
CA LEU A 20 24.74 -33.22 -15.75
C LEU A 20 23.35 -33.28 -15.11
N ILE A 21 22.87 -34.47 -14.73
CA ILE A 21 21.58 -34.63 -14.07
C ILE A 21 21.59 -33.94 -12.70
N GLY A 22 22.64 -34.15 -11.91
CA GLY A 22 22.78 -33.51 -10.60
C GLY A 22 22.76 -31.98 -10.68
N SER A 23 23.56 -31.40 -11.58
CA SER A 23 23.59 -29.95 -11.81
C SER A 23 22.25 -29.42 -12.30
N LEU A 24 21.59 -30.12 -13.23
CA LEU A 24 20.31 -29.71 -13.78
C LEU A 24 19.22 -29.67 -12.71
N ILE A 25 19.17 -30.68 -11.82
CA ILE A 25 18.22 -30.72 -10.70
C ILE A 25 18.42 -29.52 -9.78
N VAL A 26 19.67 -29.24 -9.36
CA VAL A 26 19.98 -28.13 -8.44
C VAL A 26 19.67 -26.77 -9.07
N ILE A 27 19.99 -26.60 -10.35
CA ILE A 27 19.67 -25.37 -11.10
C ILE A 27 18.16 -25.19 -11.19
N SER A 28 17.43 -26.23 -11.58
CA SER A 28 15.97 -26.19 -11.70
C SER A 28 15.32 -25.90 -10.35
N SER A 29 15.72 -26.57 -9.27
CA SER A 29 15.15 -26.34 -7.94
C SER A 29 15.43 -24.92 -7.44
N SER A 30 16.63 -24.38 -7.70
CA SER A 30 16.99 -23.01 -7.29
C SER A 30 16.16 -21.96 -8.02
N LEU A 31 15.92 -22.15 -9.32
CA LEU A 31 15.08 -21.24 -10.11
C LEU A 31 13.60 -21.32 -9.66
N MET A 32 13.07 -22.53 -9.45
CA MET A 32 11.71 -22.72 -8.95
C MET A 32 11.53 -22.10 -7.56
N MET A 33 12.52 -22.26 -6.67
CA MET A 33 12.51 -21.64 -5.34
C MET A 33 12.50 -20.12 -5.44
N ARG A 34 13.35 -19.53 -6.29
CA ARG A 34 13.38 -18.08 -6.52
C ARG A 34 12.02 -17.54 -6.97
N ASP A 35 11.44 -18.18 -7.97
CA ASP A 35 10.18 -17.72 -8.56
C ASP A 35 9.01 -17.91 -7.56
N SER A 36 8.98 -19.03 -6.82
CA SER A 36 8.00 -19.25 -5.75
C SER A 36 8.10 -18.21 -4.64
N ILE A 37 9.31 -17.89 -4.17
CA ILE A 37 9.50 -16.88 -3.13
C ILE A 37 9.06 -15.51 -3.64
N ARG A 38 9.41 -15.16 -4.90
CA ARG A 38 8.98 -13.90 -5.50
C ARG A 38 7.46 -13.78 -5.54
N THR A 39 6.76 -14.80 -6.01
CA THR A 39 5.29 -14.80 -6.04
C THR A 39 4.70 -14.67 -4.64
N SER A 40 5.21 -15.41 -3.66
CA SER A 40 4.72 -15.32 -2.28
C SER A 40 4.98 -13.96 -1.63
N LEU A 41 6.13 -13.34 -1.89
CA LEU A 41 6.46 -12.00 -1.38
C LEU A 41 5.57 -10.94 -2.00
N ASP A 42 5.32 -11.02 -3.31
CA ASP A 42 4.44 -10.09 -4.02
C ASP A 42 2.99 -10.17 -3.50
N GLU A 43 2.49 -11.39 -3.27
CA GLU A 43 1.15 -11.60 -2.71
C GLU A 43 1.04 -11.10 -1.26
N GLU A 44 1.98 -11.48 -0.39
CA GLU A 44 1.89 -11.12 1.03
C GLU A 44 2.23 -9.66 1.31
N LEU A 45 3.31 -9.13 0.74
CA LEU A 45 3.78 -7.77 1.01
C LEU A 45 3.14 -6.74 0.07
N GLY A 46 2.82 -7.12 -1.17
CA GLY A 46 2.23 -6.22 -2.17
C GLY A 46 0.71 -6.10 -2.08
N HIS A 47 0.01 -7.11 -1.55
CA HIS A 47 -1.45 -7.12 -1.50
C HIS A 47 -2.04 -7.30 -0.09
N ASN A 48 -1.64 -8.34 0.65
CA ASN A 48 -2.28 -8.65 1.94
C ASN A 48 -1.89 -7.67 3.05
N LEU A 49 -0.60 -7.41 3.22
CA LEU A 49 -0.08 -6.54 4.28
C LEU A 49 -0.55 -5.08 4.15
N PRO A 50 -0.55 -4.43 2.97
CA PRO A 50 -1.09 -3.08 2.82
C PRO A 50 -2.55 -2.99 3.24
N LYS A 51 -3.37 -3.99 2.88
CA LYS A 51 -4.78 -4.05 3.28
C LYS A 51 -4.94 -4.18 4.80
N LEU A 52 -4.19 -5.09 5.42
CA LEU A 52 -4.21 -5.29 6.86
C LEU A 52 -3.76 -4.02 7.60
N MET A 53 -2.72 -3.35 7.10
CA MET A 53 -2.24 -2.08 7.65
C MET A 53 -3.30 -0.99 7.49
N ALA A 54 -3.94 -0.86 6.32
CA ALA A 54 -5.02 0.10 6.09
C ALA A 54 -6.18 -0.09 7.07
N GLU A 55 -6.57 -1.34 7.33
CA GLU A 55 -7.59 -1.67 8.34
C GLU A 55 -7.12 -1.31 9.76
N GLY A 56 -5.87 -1.61 10.11
CA GLY A 56 -5.30 -1.31 11.43
C GLY A 56 -5.14 0.18 11.74
N ILE A 57 -4.89 1.01 10.72
CA ILE A 57 -4.73 2.46 10.89
C ILE A 57 -6.04 3.24 10.73
N LYS A 58 -7.12 2.63 10.18
CA LYS A 58 -8.38 3.33 9.92
C LYS A 58 -8.95 3.97 11.19
N ALA A 59 -9.03 3.23 12.29
CA ALA A 59 -9.60 3.74 13.54
C ALA A 59 -8.77 4.89 14.16
N PRO A 60 -7.45 4.77 14.36
CA PRO A 60 -6.62 5.88 14.84
C PRO A 60 -6.69 7.14 13.97
N ILE A 61 -6.67 6.98 12.64
CA ILE A 61 -6.78 8.11 11.71
C ILE A 61 -8.15 8.77 11.85
N THR A 62 -9.22 7.98 11.96
CA THR A 62 -10.58 8.51 12.12
C THR A 62 -10.72 9.30 13.42
N GLU A 63 -10.10 8.83 14.51
CA GLU A 63 -10.08 9.55 15.78
C GLU A 63 -9.33 10.89 15.68
N GLU A 64 -8.13 10.89 15.10
CA GLU A 64 -7.35 12.11 14.86
C GLU A 64 -8.10 13.08 13.95
N ALA A 65 -8.73 12.56 12.89
CA ALA A 65 -9.58 13.31 11.97
C ALA A 65 -10.75 13.97 12.71
N GLY A 66 -11.39 13.23 13.63
CA GLY A 66 -12.45 13.75 14.49
C GLY A 66 -11.97 14.89 15.38
N MET A 67 -10.77 14.79 15.96
CA MET A 67 -10.19 15.86 16.77
C MET A 67 -9.87 17.11 15.95
N ILE A 68 -9.24 16.95 14.79
CA ILE A 68 -8.94 18.06 13.85
C ILE A 68 -10.24 18.74 13.43
N ALA A 69 -11.23 17.96 12.99
CA ALA A 69 -12.53 18.49 12.59
C ALA A 69 -13.23 19.21 13.75
N THR A 70 -13.16 18.67 14.97
CA THR A 70 -13.73 19.35 16.16
C THR A 70 -13.05 20.70 16.40
N GLY A 71 -11.72 20.77 16.31
CA GLY A 71 -10.98 22.02 16.44
C GLY A 71 -11.33 23.04 15.35
N SER A 72 -11.51 22.59 14.11
CA SER A 72 -11.99 23.44 13.00
C SER A 72 -13.41 23.95 13.24
N ALA A 73 -14.31 23.11 13.76
CA ALA A 73 -15.67 23.53 14.13
C ALA A 73 -15.65 24.54 15.28
N GLU A 74 -14.77 24.39 16.27
CA GLU A 74 -14.59 25.35 17.34
C GLU A 74 -14.13 26.71 16.84
N LEU A 75 -13.16 26.74 15.91
CA LEU A 75 -12.72 27.97 15.27
C LEU A 75 -13.85 28.62 14.47
N GLY A 76 -14.59 27.84 13.69
CA GLY A 76 -15.75 28.32 12.93
C GLY A 76 -16.84 28.87 13.83
N ALA A 77 -17.22 28.15 14.87
CA ALA A 77 -18.21 28.62 15.85
C ALA A 77 -17.77 29.92 16.53
N LYS A 78 -16.49 30.05 16.89
CA LYS A 78 -15.95 31.30 17.44
C LYS A 78 -16.04 32.45 16.44
N LEU A 79 -15.68 32.23 15.17
CA LEU A 79 -15.77 33.24 14.12
C LEU A 79 -17.22 33.75 13.95
N PHE A 80 -18.18 32.82 13.86
CA PHE A 80 -19.58 33.19 13.72
C PHE A 80 -20.18 33.78 14.99
N ASP A 81 -19.79 33.30 16.19
CA ASP A 81 -20.19 33.93 17.45
C ASP A 81 -19.66 35.37 17.54
N ASP A 82 -18.40 35.62 17.21
CA ASP A 82 -17.80 36.96 17.20
C ASP A 82 -18.51 37.86 16.17
N TYR A 83 -18.89 37.30 15.01
CA TYR A 83 -19.65 38.00 13.98
C TYR A 83 -21.06 38.38 14.45
N PHE A 84 -21.84 37.45 15.01
CA PHE A 84 -23.16 37.75 15.54
C PHE A 84 -23.10 38.70 16.73
N GLU A 85 -22.08 38.59 17.59
CA GLU A 85 -21.90 39.53 18.69
C GLU A 85 -21.58 40.94 18.20
N LYS A 86 -20.78 41.07 17.13
CA LYS A 86 -20.55 42.37 16.46
C LYS A 86 -21.86 42.98 15.96
N MET A 87 -22.72 42.19 15.32
CA MET A 87 -24.02 42.65 14.83
C MET A 87 -24.98 43.02 15.98
N ARG A 88 -24.94 42.29 17.09
CA ARG A 88 -25.65 42.62 18.33
C ARG A 88 -25.27 44.00 18.85
N VAL A 89 -23.96 44.31 18.89
CA VAL A 89 -23.45 45.61 19.32
C VAL A 89 -23.95 46.74 18.40
N MET A 90 -23.97 46.53 17.09
CA MET A 90 -24.55 47.49 16.14
C MET A 90 -26.04 47.71 16.39
N GLY A 91 -26.78 46.65 16.72
CA GLY A 91 -28.17 46.73 17.16
C GLY A 91 -28.34 47.62 18.39
N THR A 92 -27.49 47.46 19.41
CA THR A 92 -27.50 48.33 20.61
C THR A 92 -27.26 49.80 20.25
N VAL A 93 -26.32 50.11 19.35
CA VAL A 93 -26.11 51.50 18.88
C VAL A 93 -27.35 52.04 18.16
N ALA A 94 -28.03 51.20 17.38
CA ALA A 94 -29.27 51.59 16.70
C ALA A 94 -30.44 51.81 17.69
N ILE A 95 -30.49 51.07 18.81
CA ILE A 95 -31.46 51.29 19.89
C ILE A 95 -31.26 52.67 20.52
N GLU A 96 -30.02 53.04 20.83
CA GLU A 96 -29.72 54.37 21.39
C GLU A 96 -30.19 55.50 20.45
N ALA A 97 -30.08 55.31 19.13
CA ALA A 97 -30.60 56.26 18.16
C ALA A 97 -32.13 56.41 18.24
N VAL A 98 -32.86 55.31 18.48
CA VAL A 98 -34.32 55.35 18.65
C VAL A 98 -34.70 56.06 19.94
N ASP A 99 -34.01 55.80 21.05
CA ASP A 99 -34.26 56.50 22.32
C ASP A 99 -34.04 58.01 22.20
N VAL A 100 -32.96 58.42 21.50
CA VAL A 100 -32.69 59.83 21.21
C VAL A 100 -33.77 60.43 20.31
N ALA A 101 -34.27 59.70 19.31
CA ALA A 101 -35.34 60.17 18.43
C ALA A 101 -36.63 60.46 19.21
N TYR A 102 -37.09 59.52 20.05
CA TYR A 102 -38.29 59.69 20.88
C TYR A 102 -38.13 60.75 21.99
N SER A 103 -36.89 61.08 22.37
CA SER A 103 -36.63 62.14 23.35
C SER A 103 -36.72 63.54 22.74
N ASN A 104 -36.54 63.68 21.42
CA ASN A 104 -36.43 64.98 20.75
C ASN A 104 -37.56 65.27 19.77
N TYR A 105 -38.25 64.26 19.25
CA TYR A 105 -39.25 64.38 18.19
C TYR A 105 -40.46 63.48 18.45
N ASP A 106 -41.65 63.94 18.02
CA ASP A 106 -42.80 63.08 17.88
C ASP A 106 -42.67 62.20 16.62
N GLU A 107 -43.18 60.97 16.65
CA GLU A 107 -43.07 60.01 15.53
C GLU A 107 -43.67 60.53 14.21
N SER A 108 -44.67 61.41 14.29
CA SER A 108 -45.28 62.07 13.13
C SER A 108 -44.45 63.21 12.52
N ASP A 109 -43.42 63.68 13.22
CA ASP A 109 -42.52 64.73 12.72
C ASP A 109 -41.62 64.17 11.61
N PRO A 110 -41.54 64.80 10.42
CA PRO A 110 -40.59 64.42 9.39
C PRO A 110 -39.12 64.33 9.86
N GLN A 111 -38.74 65.11 10.88
CA GLN A 111 -37.40 65.05 11.49
C GLN A 111 -37.13 63.73 12.22
N PHE A 112 -38.15 63.07 12.77
CA PHE A 112 -38.00 61.76 13.39
C PHE A 112 -37.47 60.73 12.39
N LYS A 113 -38.12 60.62 11.22
CA LYS A 113 -37.65 59.74 10.13
C LYS A 113 -36.25 60.14 9.67
N ALA A 114 -36.02 61.42 9.40
CA ALA A 114 -34.74 61.89 8.89
C ALA A 114 -33.57 61.59 9.85
N PHE A 115 -33.78 61.79 11.16
CA PHE A 115 -32.79 61.48 12.19
C PHE A 115 -32.48 59.98 12.26
N LEU A 116 -33.50 59.12 12.29
CA LEU A 116 -33.29 57.68 12.35
C LEU A 116 -32.54 57.15 11.12
N LEU A 117 -32.93 57.58 9.91
CA LEU A 117 -32.27 57.11 8.70
C LEU A 117 -30.79 57.55 8.63
N ASP A 118 -30.46 58.76 9.09
CA ASP A 118 -29.07 59.21 9.17
C ASP A 118 -28.23 58.36 10.15
N ARG A 119 -28.81 58.01 11.31
CA ARG A 119 -28.17 57.16 12.30
C ARG A 119 -28.03 55.72 11.83
N PHE A 120 -29.07 55.15 11.23
CA PHE A 120 -29.03 53.78 10.68
C PHE A 120 -28.04 53.66 9.52
N ARG A 121 -27.93 54.70 8.69
CA ARG A 121 -26.84 54.81 7.70
C ARG A 121 -25.47 54.73 8.36
N SER A 122 -25.25 55.54 9.40
CA SER A 122 -23.97 55.55 10.11
C SER A 122 -23.63 54.18 10.72
N VAL A 123 -24.63 53.47 11.28
CA VAL A 123 -24.44 52.11 11.83
C VAL A 123 -24.11 51.11 10.72
N LYS A 124 -24.86 51.13 9.61
CA LYS A 124 -24.58 50.26 8.46
C LYS A 124 -23.18 50.50 7.89
N ASP A 125 -22.74 51.75 7.79
CA ASP A 125 -21.44 52.11 7.23
C ASP A 125 -20.25 51.61 8.08
N LEU A 126 -20.48 51.15 9.32
CA LEU A 126 -19.47 50.51 10.16
C LEU A 126 -19.07 49.11 9.67
N ASP A 127 -19.94 48.41 8.95
CA ASP A 127 -19.65 47.09 8.40
C ASP A 127 -20.45 46.82 7.12
N PRO A 128 -19.79 46.59 5.98
CA PRO A 128 -20.48 46.30 4.72
C PRO A 128 -21.36 45.05 4.76
N ASN A 129 -21.16 44.16 5.74
CA ASN A 129 -21.93 42.93 5.91
C ASN A 129 -23.29 43.13 6.58
N VAL A 130 -23.55 44.30 7.16
CA VAL A 130 -24.91 44.67 7.60
C VAL A 130 -25.74 44.93 6.36
N ALA A 131 -26.79 44.14 6.15
CA ALA A 131 -27.72 44.33 5.03
C ALA A 131 -28.57 45.57 5.28
N TYR A 132 -29.35 45.55 6.36
CA TYR A 132 -30.30 46.59 6.75
C TYR A 132 -30.21 46.89 8.25
N VAL A 133 -30.50 48.14 8.61
CA VAL A 133 -30.79 48.54 9.99
C VAL A 133 -32.14 49.25 9.97
N TYR A 134 -33.05 48.83 10.84
CA TYR A 134 -34.39 49.37 10.85
C TYR A 134 -35.08 49.33 12.21
N PHE A 135 -36.12 50.16 12.32
CA PHE A 135 -37.02 50.24 13.45
C PHE A 135 -38.45 50.11 12.96
N GLY A 136 -39.19 49.14 13.51
CA GLY A 136 -40.64 49.04 13.35
C GLY A 136 -41.31 49.57 14.61
N SER A 137 -42.18 50.58 14.48
CA SER A 137 -42.90 51.14 15.62
C SER A 137 -44.19 50.38 15.92
N THR A 138 -44.68 50.52 17.15
CA THR A 138 -45.98 49.98 17.57
C THR A 138 -47.15 50.59 16.80
N SER A 139 -46.99 51.78 16.24
CA SER A 139 -47.97 52.43 15.36
C SER A 139 -48.07 51.77 13.98
N GLY A 140 -47.08 50.95 13.60
CA GLY A 140 -46.94 50.32 12.28
C GLY A 140 -45.98 51.05 11.35
N GLY A 141 -45.32 52.13 11.82
CA GLY A 141 -44.28 52.82 11.08
C GLY A 141 -43.05 51.94 10.87
N MET A 142 -42.44 52.04 9.69
CA MET A 142 -41.20 51.34 9.33
C MET A 142 -40.14 52.35 8.91
N TYR A 143 -39.01 52.34 9.60
CA TYR A 143 -37.88 53.24 9.39
C TYR A 143 -36.65 52.40 9.11
N MET A 144 -36.17 52.39 7.86
CA MET A 144 -35.16 51.43 7.40
C MET A 144 -34.09 52.08 6.56
N TRP A 145 -32.84 51.66 6.77
CA TRP A 145 -31.73 52.00 5.90
C TRP A 145 -30.98 50.74 5.42
N PRO A 146 -30.68 50.61 4.11
CA PRO A 146 -31.07 51.49 3.00
C PRO A 146 -32.59 51.61 2.82
N ASP A 147 -33.07 52.75 2.34
CA ASP A 147 -34.50 52.96 2.08
C ASP A 147 -34.90 52.21 0.80
N GLU A 148 -35.68 51.15 0.94
CA GLU A 148 -36.13 50.28 -0.15
C GLU A 148 -37.67 50.18 -0.17
N PRO A 149 -38.28 50.01 -1.37
CA PRO A 149 -39.72 49.89 -1.50
C PRO A 149 -40.20 48.59 -0.84
N LEU A 150 -41.13 48.72 0.10
CA LEU A 150 -41.80 47.60 0.76
C LEU A 150 -43.08 47.22 -0.01
N PRO A 151 -43.51 45.95 0.07
CA PRO A 151 -44.74 45.51 -0.57
C PRO A 151 -45.97 46.24 0.01
N GLU A 152 -47.02 46.38 -0.81
CA GLU A 152 -48.28 46.97 -0.36
C GLU A 152 -48.85 46.20 0.82
N GLY A 153 -49.29 46.93 1.86
CA GLY A 153 -49.82 46.34 3.09
C GLY A 153 -48.76 45.78 4.06
N TYR A 154 -47.48 46.07 3.85
CA TYR A 154 -46.43 45.70 4.78
C TYR A 154 -46.68 46.25 6.19
N ASP A 155 -46.69 45.36 7.19
CA ASP A 155 -46.76 45.71 8.61
C ASP A 155 -45.57 45.07 9.33
N PRO A 156 -44.64 45.86 9.91
CA PRO A 156 -43.48 45.32 10.61
C PRO A 156 -43.87 44.43 11.79
N ARG A 157 -45.03 44.66 12.43
CA ARG A 157 -45.49 43.93 13.62
C ARG A 157 -45.91 42.49 13.32
N GLN A 158 -46.14 42.17 12.05
CA GLN A 158 -46.49 40.83 11.58
C GLN A 158 -45.28 40.01 11.16
N ARG A 159 -44.07 40.57 11.24
CA ARG A 159 -42.84 39.92 10.77
C ARG A 159 -42.22 39.07 11.88
N PRO A 160 -41.51 37.98 11.54
CA PRO A 160 -40.89 37.08 12.53
C PRO A 160 -40.00 37.81 13.53
N TRP A 161 -39.09 38.67 13.05
CA TRP A 161 -38.20 39.47 13.89
C TRP A 161 -38.92 40.32 14.94
N TYR A 162 -40.07 40.91 14.60
CA TYR A 162 -40.84 41.71 15.54
C TYR A 162 -41.52 40.82 16.58
N GLN A 163 -42.21 39.78 16.12
CA GLN A 163 -42.99 38.89 16.98
C GLN A 163 -42.10 38.11 17.93
N GLU A 164 -40.95 37.59 17.46
CA GLU A 164 -40.00 36.86 18.27
C GLU A 164 -39.36 37.74 19.35
N ALA A 165 -38.94 38.96 19.01
CA ALA A 165 -38.33 39.89 19.96
C ALA A 165 -39.32 40.30 21.06
N VAL A 166 -40.58 40.59 20.70
CA VAL A 166 -41.64 40.92 21.66
C VAL A 166 -42.02 39.70 22.52
N ALA A 167 -42.17 38.52 21.91
CA ALA A 167 -42.52 37.30 22.65
C ALA A 167 -41.43 36.89 23.65
N LYS A 168 -40.16 37.05 23.27
CA LYS A 168 -39.02 36.80 24.16
C LYS A 168 -38.82 37.92 25.19
N ASN A 169 -39.37 39.11 24.93
CA ASN A 169 -39.13 40.33 25.69
C ASN A 169 -37.62 40.64 25.85
N GLY A 170 -36.89 40.59 24.74
CA GLY A 170 -35.45 40.82 24.75
C GLY A 170 -34.78 40.49 23.42
N PRO A 171 -33.44 40.53 23.37
CA PRO A 171 -32.68 40.32 22.15
C PRO A 171 -32.83 38.89 21.61
N VAL A 172 -33.04 38.75 20.30
CA VAL A 172 -33.17 37.47 19.60
C VAL A 172 -32.49 37.51 18.24
N TRP A 173 -31.98 36.36 17.83
CA TRP A 173 -31.61 36.07 16.45
C TRP A 173 -32.70 35.20 15.85
N THR A 174 -33.29 35.64 14.74
CA THR A 174 -34.31 34.84 14.05
C THR A 174 -33.67 33.63 13.35
N GLU A 175 -34.46 32.59 13.13
CA GLU A 175 -34.16 31.63 12.07
C GLU A 175 -34.20 32.34 10.70
N PRO A 176 -33.54 31.80 9.65
CA PRO A 176 -33.55 32.46 8.35
C PRO A 176 -34.96 32.59 7.77
N TYR A 177 -35.27 33.76 7.23
CA TYR A 177 -36.53 34.01 6.55
C TYR A 177 -36.30 34.86 5.30
N LYS A 178 -37.34 34.91 4.44
CA LYS A 178 -37.30 35.72 3.22
C LYS A 178 -37.52 37.19 3.54
N ASP A 179 -36.53 38.00 3.21
CA ASP A 179 -36.62 39.44 3.23
C ASP A 179 -37.77 39.93 2.33
N ALA A 180 -38.54 40.90 2.83
CA ALA A 180 -39.74 41.38 2.16
C ALA A 180 -39.45 42.25 0.95
N SER A 181 -38.29 42.93 0.93
CA SER A 181 -37.89 43.82 -0.17
C SER A 181 -37.20 43.06 -1.31
N THR A 182 -36.27 42.17 -0.96
CA THR A 182 -35.37 41.51 -1.93
C THR A 182 -35.69 40.05 -2.21
N GLY A 183 -36.47 39.38 -1.35
CA GLY A 183 -36.70 37.93 -1.44
C GLY A 183 -35.46 37.07 -1.16
N LYS A 184 -34.37 37.67 -0.65
CA LYS A 184 -33.17 36.94 -0.21
C LYS A 184 -33.36 36.36 1.19
N TRP A 185 -32.57 35.35 1.52
CA TRP A 185 -32.55 34.79 2.87
C TRP A 185 -31.74 35.71 3.79
N ILE A 186 -32.36 36.12 4.89
CA ILE A 186 -31.75 36.96 5.92
C ILE A 186 -31.93 36.33 7.29
N VAL A 187 -31.05 36.70 8.20
CA VAL A 187 -31.17 36.46 9.64
C VAL A 187 -31.14 37.81 10.33
N THR A 188 -31.99 38.00 11.33
CA THR A 188 -32.18 39.30 11.95
C THR A 188 -31.83 39.24 13.43
N TYR A 189 -30.93 40.13 13.85
CA TYR A 189 -30.87 40.52 15.25
C TYR A 189 -32.02 41.47 15.54
N SER A 190 -32.85 41.16 16.53
CA SER A 190 -33.96 42.02 16.91
C SER A 190 -34.12 42.15 18.41
N GLU A 191 -34.55 43.34 18.86
CA GLU A 191 -34.71 43.65 20.28
C GLU A 191 -35.84 44.67 20.49
N PRO A 192 -36.74 44.46 21.46
CA PRO A 192 -37.79 45.42 21.77
C PRO A 192 -37.22 46.66 22.45
N ILE A 193 -37.71 47.83 22.06
CA ILE A 193 -37.28 49.12 22.59
C ILE A 193 -38.36 49.69 23.51
N TYR A 194 -37.94 50.12 24.70
CA TYR A 194 -38.82 50.66 25.73
C TYR A 194 -38.44 52.09 26.08
N VAL A 195 -39.32 53.04 25.79
CA VAL A 195 -39.17 54.44 26.20
C VAL A 195 -40.11 54.71 27.36
N ASN A 196 -39.57 55.20 28.48
CA ASN A 196 -40.34 55.45 29.72
C ASN A 196 -41.16 54.22 30.20
N GLY A 197 -40.61 53.01 30.01
CA GLY A 197 -41.25 51.75 30.40
C GLY A 197 -42.38 51.27 29.47
N LYS A 198 -42.59 51.92 28.32
CA LYS A 198 -43.57 51.50 27.31
C LYS A 198 -42.86 51.01 26.06
N LEU A 199 -43.31 49.89 25.51
CA LEU A 199 -42.84 49.38 24.22
C LEU A 199 -43.18 50.42 23.14
N VAL A 200 -42.17 50.93 22.45
CA VAL A 200 -42.35 51.85 21.33
C VAL A 200 -42.20 51.16 19.97
N GLY A 201 -41.47 50.04 19.94
CA GLY A 201 -41.26 49.24 18.74
C GLY A 201 -40.14 48.23 18.91
N VAL A 202 -39.60 47.75 17.80
CA VAL A 202 -38.51 46.74 17.76
C VAL A 202 -37.45 47.20 16.76
N ILE A 203 -36.17 47.11 17.15
CA ILE A 203 -35.04 47.28 16.23
C ILE A 203 -34.79 45.97 15.48
N GLY A 204 -34.35 46.05 14.23
CA GLY A 204 -33.81 44.94 13.47
C GLY A 204 -32.49 45.30 12.79
N VAL A 205 -31.55 44.36 12.81
CA VAL A 205 -30.31 44.40 12.04
C VAL A 205 -30.22 43.12 11.23
N ASP A 206 -30.24 43.25 9.91
CA ASP A 206 -30.24 42.11 9.00
C ASP A 206 -28.84 41.76 8.52
N VAL A 207 -28.62 40.46 8.41
CA VAL A 207 -27.48 39.87 7.71
C VAL A 207 -28.00 38.94 6.63
N PHE A 208 -27.42 39.02 5.43
CA PHE A 208 -27.69 38.03 4.39
C PHE A 208 -27.06 36.69 4.73
N VAL A 209 -27.82 35.61 4.56
CA VAL A 209 -27.28 34.25 4.70
C VAL A 209 -26.14 34.00 3.71
N SER A 210 -26.16 34.63 2.52
CA SER A 210 -25.05 34.57 1.56
C SER A 210 -23.74 35.08 2.15
N THR A 211 -23.78 36.09 3.03
CA THR A 211 -22.58 36.58 3.71
C THR A 211 -21.99 35.53 4.65
N LEU A 212 -22.84 34.80 5.37
CA LEU A 212 -22.41 33.70 6.24
C LEU A 212 -21.82 32.54 5.41
N ILE A 213 -22.39 32.26 4.24
CA ILE A 213 -21.85 31.27 3.29
C ILE A 213 -20.47 31.69 2.77
N GLU A 214 -20.27 32.95 2.41
CA GLU A 214 -18.94 33.42 1.97
C GLU A 214 -17.91 33.34 3.11
N GLN A 215 -18.28 33.74 4.33
CA GLN A 215 -17.41 33.59 5.51
C GLN A 215 -17.08 32.12 5.79
N SER A 216 -18.04 31.21 5.60
CA SER A 216 -17.79 29.77 5.83
C SER A 216 -16.79 29.18 4.83
N LYS A 217 -16.71 29.74 3.61
CA LYS A 217 -15.76 29.33 2.56
C LYS A 217 -14.32 29.78 2.84
N GLU A 218 -14.11 30.77 3.72
CA GLU A 218 -12.77 31.21 4.11
C GLU A 218 -12.06 30.18 5.01
N ILE A 219 -12.82 29.32 5.69
CA ILE A 219 -12.29 28.25 6.53
C ILE A 219 -12.07 27.00 5.68
N LYS A 220 -10.81 26.71 5.37
CA LYS A 220 -10.40 25.51 4.63
C LYS A 220 -10.02 24.37 5.57
N ILE A 221 -10.56 23.19 5.32
CA ILE A 221 -10.29 21.97 6.11
C ILE A 221 -9.88 20.89 5.11
N GLY A 222 -8.65 20.39 5.22
CA GLY A 222 -8.13 19.46 4.21
C GLY A 222 -8.11 20.08 2.81
N GLN A 223 -8.47 19.29 1.80
CA GLN A 223 -8.55 19.72 0.40
C GLN A 223 -9.96 20.12 -0.02
N SER A 224 -10.98 19.32 0.33
CA SER A 224 -12.38 19.57 -0.02
C SER A 224 -13.32 19.64 1.18
N GLY A 225 -12.79 19.61 2.40
CA GLY A 225 -13.57 19.85 3.60
C GLY A 225 -14.09 21.29 3.70
N TYR A 226 -15.19 21.46 4.43
CA TYR A 226 -15.93 22.72 4.48
C TYR A 226 -16.67 22.91 5.81
N ILE A 227 -17.09 24.15 6.04
CA ILE A 227 -18.00 24.51 7.13
C ILE A 227 -19.45 24.50 6.64
N ALA A 228 -20.32 23.89 7.43
CA ALA A 228 -21.76 24.04 7.35
C ALA A 228 -22.32 24.48 8.69
N ILE A 229 -23.50 25.11 8.71
CA ILE A 229 -24.20 25.49 9.93
C ILE A 229 -25.62 24.96 9.84
N ILE A 230 -26.09 24.33 10.91
CA ILE A 230 -27.47 23.88 11.05
C ILE A 230 -28.11 24.52 12.27
N ASN A 231 -29.42 24.72 12.24
CA ASN A 231 -30.15 25.15 13.43
C ASN A 231 -30.42 23.98 14.37
N ARG A 232 -31.14 24.26 15.47
CA ARG A 232 -31.43 23.30 16.53
C ARG A 232 -32.31 22.13 16.08
N ASP A 233 -33.11 22.35 15.04
CA ASP A 233 -34.01 21.34 14.48
C ASP A 233 -33.35 20.54 13.35
N GLY A 234 -32.07 20.77 13.06
CA GLY A 234 -31.32 20.06 12.02
C GLY A 234 -31.45 20.65 10.61
N THR A 235 -32.09 21.80 10.45
CA THR A 235 -32.23 22.47 9.15
C THR A 235 -30.94 23.19 8.76
N ILE A 236 -30.52 23.06 7.50
CA ILE A 236 -29.31 23.70 6.99
C ILE A 236 -29.51 25.22 6.86
N ILE A 237 -28.63 25.98 7.52
CA ILE A 237 -28.59 27.44 7.51
C ILE A 237 -27.48 27.95 6.58
N VAL A 238 -26.31 27.31 6.63
CA VAL A 238 -25.14 27.64 5.81
C VAL A 238 -24.58 26.35 5.24
N HIS A 239 -24.35 26.32 3.93
CA HIS A 239 -23.70 25.21 3.26
C HIS A 239 -23.06 25.67 1.94
N PRO A 240 -21.91 25.14 1.51
CA PRO A 240 -21.28 25.53 0.23
C PRO A 240 -22.18 25.28 -0.99
N ASN A 241 -23.00 24.22 -0.94
CA ASN A 241 -24.11 24.02 -1.87
C ASN A 241 -25.36 24.76 -1.36
N GLU A 242 -25.61 25.93 -1.92
CA GLU A 242 -26.70 26.83 -1.52
C GLU A 242 -28.10 26.24 -1.73
N SER A 243 -28.26 25.25 -2.62
CA SER A 243 -29.58 24.62 -2.84
C SER A 243 -30.13 23.91 -1.61
N LEU A 244 -29.26 23.52 -0.67
CA LEU A 244 -29.63 22.86 0.57
C LEU A 244 -30.08 23.84 1.67
N VAL A 245 -29.68 25.10 1.57
CA VAL A 245 -29.99 26.12 2.58
C VAL A 245 -31.49 26.32 2.65
N GLN A 246 -32.06 26.12 3.84
CA GLN A 246 -33.50 26.17 4.15
C GLN A 246 -34.37 25.11 3.45
N ASN A 247 -33.80 24.20 2.65
CA ASN A 247 -34.55 23.18 1.91
C ASN A 247 -34.21 21.74 2.33
N PHE A 248 -33.27 21.57 3.27
CA PHE A 248 -32.78 20.27 3.67
C PHE A 248 -32.60 20.19 5.18
N ASN A 249 -33.09 19.09 5.76
CA ASN A 249 -32.95 18.78 7.17
C ASN A 249 -32.19 17.46 7.34
N ILE A 250 -31.25 17.41 8.28
CA ILE A 250 -30.41 16.22 8.51
C ILE A 250 -31.20 14.99 8.98
N HIS A 251 -32.40 15.16 9.56
CA HIS A 251 -33.26 14.07 9.99
C HIS A 251 -34.01 13.41 8.83
N ASP A 252 -34.07 14.06 7.66
CA ASP A 252 -34.81 13.56 6.48
C ASP A 252 -33.99 12.56 5.64
N ASP A 253 -32.65 12.52 5.79
CA ASP A 253 -31.76 11.63 5.05
C ASP A 253 -31.26 10.48 5.95
N PRO A 254 -31.58 9.21 5.62
CA PRO A 254 -31.11 8.05 6.37
C PRO A 254 -29.59 7.98 6.55
N ASN A 255 -28.80 8.51 5.61
CA ASN A 255 -27.34 8.50 5.68
C ASN A 255 -26.79 9.52 6.70
N LEU A 256 -27.60 10.50 7.08
CA LEU A 256 -27.28 11.54 8.05
C LEU A 256 -27.80 11.23 9.45
N LEU A 257 -28.58 10.17 9.65
CA LEU A 257 -29.06 9.79 10.99
C LEU A 257 -27.94 9.64 12.03
N PRO A 258 -26.75 9.09 11.73
CA PRO A 258 -25.65 9.08 12.69
C PRO A 258 -25.23 10.49 13.15
N LEU A 259 -25.26 11.47 12.24
CA LEU A 259 -25.00 12.87 12.55
C LEU A 259 -26.14 13.45 13.39
N ALA A 260 -27.39 13.21 13.00
CA ALA A 260 -28.56 13.67 13.73
C ALA A 260 -28.59 13.14 15.17
N ASP A 261 -28.45 11.82 15.34
CA ASP A 261 -28.42 11.14 16.64
C ASP A 261 -27.29 11.65 17.54
N GLU A 262 -26.14 12.02 16.97
CA GLU A 262 -25.04 12.62 17.71
C GLU A 262 -25.40 14.03 18.20
N LEU A 263 -26.00 14.86 17.34
CA LEU A 263 -26.35 16.24 17.69
C LEU A 263 -27.54 16.33 18.66
N ASP A 264 -28.44 15.34 18.62
CA ASP A 264 -29.60 15.19 19.52
C ASP A 264 -29.20 14.88 20.97
N LYS A 265 -27.97 14.39 21.20
CA LYS A 265 -27.39 14.28 22.55
C LYS A 265 -27.23 15.63 23.24
N ASN A 266 -27.34 16.73 22.47
CA ASN A 266 -27.25 18.11 22.93
C ASN A 266 -25.91 18.43 23.63
N SER A 267 -24.84 17.73 23.22
CA SER A 267 -23.48 18.07 23.62
C SER A 267 -23.04 19.40 22.99
N ASP A 268 -22.16 20.13 23.67
CA ASP A 268 -21.60 21.39 23.16
C ASP A 268 -20.66 21.17 21.97
N LYS A 269 -19.96 20.04 21.95
CA LYS A 269 -19.00 19.66 20.92
C LYS A 269 -18.79 18.16 20.86
N GLY A 270 -18.28 17.70 19.73
CA GLY A 270 -17.89 16.32 19.50
C GLY A 270 -17.57 16.09 18.03
N TRP A 271 -17.50 14.83 17.64
CA TRP A 271 -17.36 14.45 16.25
C TRP A 271 -18.09 13.15 15.96
N VAL A 272 -18.40 12.93 14.69
CA VAL A 272 -19.11 11.74 14.20
C VAL A 272 -18.72 11.42 12.77
N VAL A 273 -18.71 10.13 12.44
CA VAL A 273 -18.59 9.65 11.06
C VAL A 273 -19.99 9.43 10.50
N TYR A 274 -20.19 9.92 9.28
CA TYR A 274 -21.47 9.84 8.60
C TYR A 274 -21.24 9.77 7.09
N SER A 275 -22.29 9.46 6.34
CA SER A 275 -22.22 9.44 4.87
C SER A 275 -23.10 10.53 4.29
N PHE A 276 -22.58 11.28 3.32
CA PHE A 276 -23.37 12.28 2.61
C PHE A 276 -23.05 12.24 1.13
N GLN A 277 -24.08 12.07 0.30
CA GLN A 277 -23.95 11.95 -1.16
C GLN A 277 -22.98 10.84 -1.60
N GLY A 278 -22.99 9.71 -0.89
CA GLY A 278 -22.14 8.55 -1.20
C GLY A 278 -20.69 8.65 -0.73
N VAL A 279 -20.33 9.70 0.00
CA VAL A 279 -18.98 9.90 0.54
C VAL A 279 -18.99 9.74 2.06
N GLU A 280 -18.13 8.86 2.59
CA GLU A 280 -17.88 8.74 4.02
C GLU A 280 -17.06 9.96 4.50
N LYS A 281 -17.59 10.65 5.50
CA LYS A 281 -17.03 11.89 6.04
C LYS A 281 -16.94 11.80 7.55
N VAL A 282 -16.02 12.56 8.11
CA VAL A 282 -16.06 12.94 9.52
C VAL A 282 -16.60 14.37 9.63
N ALA A 283 -17.45 14.63 10.60
CA ALA A 283 -17.85 15.96 11.01
C ALA A 283 -17.45 16.16 12.47
N GLY A 284 -16.64 17.17 12.73
CA GLY A 284 -16.54 17.78 14.05
C GLY A 284 -17.61 18.85 14.18
N TYR A 285 -18.13 19.05 15.39
CA TYR A 285 -19.18 20.02 15.62
C TYR A 285 -18.94 20.87 16.87
N ARG A 286 -19.46 22.10 16.82
CA ARG A 286 -19.50 23.01 17.96
C ARG A 286 -20.79 23.81 17.95
N ARG A 287 -21.48 23.83 19.09
CA ARG A 287 -22.66 24.67 19.29
C ARG A 287 -22.25 26.12 19.60
N MET A 288 -22.84 27.05 18.87
CA MET A 288 -22.65 28.49 19.00
C MET A 288 -23.32 29.01 20.27
N LYS A 289 -22.70 29.96 20.95
CA LYS A 289 -23.27 30.57 22.16
C LYS A 289 -24.34 31.61 21.84
N THR A 290 -24.22 32.30 20.71
CA THR A 290 -25.10 33.41 20.32
C THR A 290 -26.49 32.92 19.88
N THR A 291 -26.54 31.94 18.97
CA THR A 291 -27.79 31.42 18.38
C THR A 291 -28.18 30.03 18.90
N GLY A 292 -27.20 29.24 19.36
CA GLY A 292 -27.38 27.82 19.65
C GLY A 292 -27.38 26.93 18.40
N TRP A 293 -27.11 27.50 17.22
CA TRP A 293 -26.85 26.74 16.00
C TRP A 293 -25.58 25.91 16.12
N VAL A 294 -25.46 24.87 15.31
CA VAL A 294 -24.32 23.96 15.32
C VAL A 294 -23.48 24.23 14.08
N VAL A 295 -22.22 24.60 14.29
CA VAL A 295 -21.21 24.66 13.24
C VAL A 295 -20.63 23.27 13.06
N LEU A 296 -20.66 22.78 11.83
CA LEU A 296 -20.08 21.51 11.40
C LEU A 296 -18.84 21.80 10.55
N ALA A 297 -17.72 21.22 10.93
CA ALA A 297 -16.52 21.15 10.11
C ALA A 297 -16.41 19.73 9.57
N THR A 298 -16.58 19.57 8.26
CA THR A 298 -16.60 18.25 7.63
C THR A 298 -15.45 18.06 6.68
N VAL A 299 -14.86 16.87 6.69
CA VAL A 299 -13.80 16.46 5.77
C VAL A 299 -14.04 15.01 5.30
N PRO A 300 -13.87 14.71 4.00
CA PRO A 300 -13.93 13.33 3.53
C PRO A 300 -12.85 12.46 4.16
N LEU A 301 -13.20 11.25 4.60
CA LEU A 301 -12.25 10.40 5.33
C LEU A 301 -11.07 9.97 4.43
N HIS A 302 -11.33 9.75 3.14
CA HIS A 302 -10.33 9.35 2.16
C HIS A 302 -9.20 10.39 1.99
N GLU A 303 -9.46 11.68 2.18
CA GLU A 303 -8.40 12.70 2.14
C GLU A 303 -7.33 12.50 3.22
N LEU A 304 -7.70 11.85 4.33
CA LEU A 304 -6.82 11.61 5.46
C LEU A 304 -6.21 10.21 5.39
N THR A 305 -6.95 9.21 4.89
CA THR A 305 -6.48 7.83 4.81
C THR A 305 -5.63 7.56 3.57
N ASP A 306 -5.98 8.12 2.42
CA ASP A 306 -5.36 7.77 1.14
C ASP A 306 -3.85 8.10 1.10
N PRO A 307 -3.38 9.28 1.55
CA PRO A 307 -1.94 9.58 1.54
C PRO A 307 -1.12 8.59 2.39
N LEU A 308 -1.67 8.15 3.52
CA LEU A 308 -0.98 7.22 4.41
C LEU A 308 -0.98 5.80 3.85
N THR A 309 -2.12 5.34 3.33
CA THR A 309 -2.21 4.01 2.68
C THR A 309 -1.33 3.92 1.44
N GLN A 310 -1.22 5.01 0.65
CA GLN A 310 -0.30 5.07 -0.48
C GLN A 310 1.15 5.02 -0.02
N ALA A 311 1.54 5.81 0.97
CA ALA A 311 2.92 5.81 1.49
C ALA A 311 3.34 4.44 2.07
N ILE A 312 2.42 3.77 2.76
CA ILE A 312 2.62 2.39 3.24
C ILE A 312 2.81 1.44 2.07
N SER A 313 1.92 1.49 1.07
CA SER A 313 2.00 0.63 -0.12
C SER A 313 3.30 0.84 -0.89
N ASP A 314 3.71 2.09 -1.10
CA ASP A 314 4.96 2.43 -1.78
C ASP A 314 6.18 1.90 -1.00
N THR A 315 6.19 2.06 0.32
CA THR A 315 7.29 1.56 1.18
C THR A 315 7.37 0.03 1.17
N LEU A 316 6.22 -0.65 1.20
CA LEU A 316 6.15 -2.11 1.13
C LEU A 316 6.58 -2.63 -0.24
N ASN A 317 6.18 -1.97 -1.32
CA ASN A 317 6.61 -2.32 -2.68
C ASN A 317 8.12 -2.13 -2.84
N GLN A 318 8.69 -1.02 -2.39
CA GLN A 318 10.14 -0.79 -2.39
C GLN A 318 10.89 -1.85 -1.58
N SER A 319 10.36 -2.22 -0.41
CA SER A 319 10.95 -3.27 0.44
C SER A 319 10.89 -4.64 -0.24
N THR A 320 9.78 -4.95 -0.89
CA THR A 320 9.56 -6.20 -1.64
C THR A 320 10.52 -6.31 -2.82
N GLU A 321 10.70 -5.23 -3.57
CA GLU A 321 11.63 -5.16 -4.69
C GLU A 321 13.08 -5.37 -4.20
N LYS A 322 13.46 -4.71 -3.10
CA LYS A 322 14.79 -4.87 -2.49
C LYS A 322 15.05 -6.31 -2.03
N ILE A 323 14.09 -6.93 -1.32
CA ILE A 323 14.21 -8.32 -0.84
C ILE A 323 14.30 -9.29 -2.03
N THR A 324 13.43 -9.12 -3.03
CA THR A 324 13.43 -9.95 -4.25
C THR A 324 14.75 -9.81 -5.01
N GLY A 325 15.31 -8.60 -5.07
CA GLY A 325 16.63 -8.33 -5.63
C GLY A 325 17.74 -9.10 -4.89
N SER A 326 17.80 -9.00 -3.56
CA SER A 326 18.78 -9.73 -2.75
C SER A 326 18.65 -11.25 -2.87
N ILE A 327 17.43 -11.79 -2.93
CA ILE A 327 17.21 -13.24 -3.14
C ILE A 327 17.70 -13.65 -4.53
N SER A 328 17.41 -12.84 -5.55
CA SER A 328 17.86 -13.13 -6.92
C SER A 328 19.39 -13.14 -7.01
N GLU A 329 20.06 -12.22 -6.31
CA GLU A 329 21.52 -12.16 -6.24
C GLU A 329 22.11 -13.40 -5.55
N VAL A 330 21.57 -13.81 -4.40
CA VAL A 330 21.99 -15.04 -3.68
C VAL A 330 21.77 -16.28 -4.54
N VAL A 331 20.64 -16.37 -5.25
CA VAL A 331 20.35 -17.48 -6.16
C VAL A 331 21.33 -17.49 -7.34
N GLU A 332 21.63 -16.33 -7.94
CA GLU A 332 22.58 -16.24 -9.05
C GLU A 332 24.00 -16.63 -8.62
N GLU A 333 24.43 -16.21 -7.43
CA GLU A 333 25.72 -16.61 -6.85
C GLU A 333 25.75 -18.12 -6.54
N GLY A 334 24.66 -18.68 -6.01
CA GLY A 334 24.50 -20.12 -5.81
C GLY A 334 24.54 -20.92 -7.11
N LEU A 335 23.92 -20.42 -8.18
CA LEU A 335 23.97 -21.01 -9.52
C LEU A 335 25.39 -20.99 -10.09
N LYS A 336 26.10 -19.85 -9.99
CA LYS A 336 27.51 -19.73 -10.41
C LYS A 336 28.40 -20.73 -9.67
N THR A 337 28.21 -20.86 -8.36
CA THR A 337 28.94 -21.82 -7.52
C THR A 337 28.65 -23.26 -7.91
N THR A 338 27.39 -23.58 -8.20
CA THR A 338 26.96 -24.92 -8.65
C THR A 338 27.59 -25.29 -9.98
N ILE A 339 27.57 -24.37 -10.96
CA ILE A 339 28.19 -24.58 -12.27
C ILE A 339 29.71 -24.78 -12.11
N MET A 340 30.38 -23.95 -11.32
CA MET A 340 31.82 -24.08 -11.07
C MET A 340 32.17 -25.40 -10.38
N GLY A 341 31.40 -25.81 -9.36
CA GLY A 341 31.57 -27.11 -8.71
C GLY A 341 31.37 -28.29 -9.68
N SER A 342 30.42 -28.17 -10.61
CA SER A 342 30.16 -29.17 -11.65
C SER A 342 31.34 -29.29 -12.63
N ILE A 343 31.93 -28.16 -13.03
CA ILE A 343 33.14 -28.15 -13.87
C ILE A 343 34.30 -28.83 -13.14
N VAL A 344 34.52 -28.50 -11.86
CA VAL A 344 35.56 -29.14 -11.04
C VAL A 344 35.31 -30.65 -10.92
N ALA A 345 34.07 -31.08 -10.69
CA ALA A 345 33.71 -32.49 -10.60
C ALA A 345 33.97 -33.25 -11.90
N VAL A 346 33.66 -32.66 -13.06
CA VAL A 346 33.98 -33.21 -14.38
C VAL A 346 35.49 -33.31 -14.55
N PHE A 347 36.26 -32.28 -14.18
CA PHE A 347 37.72 -32.28 -14.30
C PHE A 347 38.37 -33.36 -13.43
N VAL A 348 37.93 -33.49 -12.17
CA VAL A 348 38.35 -34.56 -11.26
C VAL A 348 37.96 -35.93 -11.81
N GLY A 349 36.76 -36.08 -12.36
CA GLY A 349 36.31 -37.32 -12.97
C GLY A 349 37.11 -37.69 -14.23
N ILE A 350 37.47 -36.73 -15.08
CA ILE A 350 38.38 -36.93 -16.22
C ILE A 350 39.76 -37.37 -15.73
N LEU A 351 40.28 -36.75 -14.66
CA LEU A 351 41.55 -37.15 -14.05
C LEU A 351 41.48 -38.59 -13.52
N MET A 352 40.39 -38.97 -12.84
CA MET A 352 40.16 -40.34 -12.40
C MET A 352 40.06 -41.32 -13.58
N LEU A 353 39.39 -40.96 -14.67
CA LEU A 353 39.33 -41.78 -15.89
C LEU A 353 40.72 -41.95 -16.52
N PHE A 354 41.53 -40.89 -16.54
CA PHE A 354 42.91 -40.95 -17.02
C PHE A 354 43.79 -41.86 -16.17
N LEU A 355 43.74 -41.70 -14.84
CA LEU A 355 44.44 -42.58 -13.90
C LEU A 355 43.94 -44.03 -14.02
N GLY A 356 42.63 -44.23 -14.11
CA GLY A 356 42.00 -45.53 -14.34
C GLY A 356 42.46 -46.16 -15.65
N TYR A 357 42.53 -45.41 -16.75
CA TYR A 357 43.06 -45.89 -18.02
C TYR A 357 44.53 -46.28 -17.91
N LYS A 358 45.35 -45.45 -17.26
CA LYS A 358 46.77 -45.72 -17.05
C LYS A 358 46.97 -47.01 -16.26
N THR A 359 46.22 -47.21 -15.17
CA THR A 359 46.25 -48.43 -14.37
C THR A 359 45.76 -49.64 -15.16
N LEU A 360 44.60 -49.53 -15.81
CA LEU A 360 44.03 -50.60 -16.65
C LEU A 360 45.00 -51.04 -17.76
N ASN A 361 45.70 -50.08 -18.38
CA ASN A 361 46.66 -50.38 -19.44
C ASN A 361 47.94 -51.04 -18.89
N ARG A 362 48.41 -50.64 -17.70
CA ARG A 362 49.52 -51.31 -17.02
C ARG A 362 49.18 -52.75 -16.66
N THR A 363 47.99 -52.99 -16.11
CA THR A 363 47.55 -54.31 -15.67
C THR A 363 47.22 -55.25 -16.84
N LEU A 364 46.60 -54.75 -17.94
CA LEU A 364 46.20 -55.60 -19.07
C LEU A 364 47.27 -55.77 -20.16
N ARG A 365 48.33 -54.95 -20.19
CA ARG A 365 49.39 -55.08 -21.19
C ARG A 365 50.13 -56.43 -21.11
N PRO A 366 50.51 -56.94 -19.93
CA PRO A 366 51.10 -58.27 -19.80
C PRO A 366 50.20 -59.38 -20.34
N LEU A 367 48.88 -59.26 -20.19
CA LEU A 367 47.92 -60.21 -20.79
C LEU A 367 47.86 -60.14 -22.32
N GLU A 368 47.99 -58.94 -22.91
CA GLU A 368 48.07 -58.78 -24.37
C GLU A 368 49.37 -59.39 -24.93
N GLU A 369 50.50 -59.19 -24.23
CA GLU A 369 51.78 -59.80 -24.57
C GLU A 369 51.74 -61.33 -24.38
N LEU A 370 51.14 -61.82 -23.29
CA LEU A 370 50.94 -63.25 -23.03
C LEU A 370 50.06 -63.93 -24.09
N ARG A 371 49.00 -63.24 -24.57
CA ARG A 371 48.21 -63.72 -25.72
C ARG A 371 49.09 -63.94 -26.95
N SER A 372 50.04 -63.04 -27.22
CA SER A 372 50.94 -63.17 -28.37
C SER A 372 51.88 -64.37 -28.23
N VAL A 373 52.37 -64.63 -27.01
CA VAL A 373 53.15 -65.83 -26.67
C VAL A 373 52.32 -67.10 -26.90
N ALA A 374 51.09 -67.14 -26.37
CA ALA A 374 50.20 -68.27 -26.55
C ALA A 374 49.89 -68.54 -28.03
N GLN A 375 49.78 -67.48 -28.85
CA GLN A 375 49.60 -67.60 -30.29
C GLN A 375 50.87 -68.07 -31.00
N ALA A 376 52.05 -67.58 -30.64
CA ALA A 376 53.33 -68.07 -31.18
C ALA A 376 53.56 -69.56 -30.85
N LEU A 377 53.16 -69.99 -29.65
CA LEU A 377 53.17 -71.39 -29.22
C LEU A 377 52.23 -72.25 -30.07
N ALA A 378 51.00 -71.79 -30.30
CA ALA A 378 50.01 -72.48 -31.13
C ALA A 378 50.42 -72.58 -32.61
N GLU A 379 51.15 -71.58 -33.12
CA GLU A 379 51.67 -71.54 -34.49
C GLU A 379 53.02 -72.28 -34.65
N GLY A 380 53.53 -72.91 -33.59
CA GLY A 380 54.76 -73.71 -33.62
C GLY A 380 56.06 -72.90 -33.71
N ARG A 381 56.02 -71.58 -33.46
CA ARG A 381 57.21 -70.70 -33.49
C ARG A 381 57.95 -70.72 -32.14
N LEU A 382 58.55 -71.86 -31.81
CA LEU A 382 59.12 -72.15 -30.48
C LEU A 382 60.28 -71.22 -30.08
N SER A 383 61.08 -70.73 -31.05
CA SER A 383 62.15 -69.75 -30.81
C SER A 383 61.63 -68.40 -30.31
N ASP A 384 60.41 -68.04 -30.71
CA ASP A 384 59.79 -66.76 -30.39
C ASP A 384 59.15 -66.79 -29.01
N VAL A 385 58.62 -67.95 -28.60
CA VAL A 385 57.94 -68.16 -27.31
C VAL A 385 58.85 -67.79 -26.13
N ASN A 386 60.05 -68.38 -26.08
CA ASN A 386 60.96 -68.19 -24.95
C ASN A 386 61.54 -66.75 -24.91
N LYS A 387 61.74 -66.15 -26.09
CA LYS A 387 62.20 -64.76 -26.23
C LYS A 387 61.12 -63.76 -25.81
N GLN A 388 59.86 -64.02 -26.17
CA GLN A 388 58.74 -63.16 -25.85
C GLN A 388 58.34 -63.26 -24.37
N LEU A 389 58.36 -64.46 -23.77
CA LEU A 389 58.08 -64.67 -22.33
C LEU A 389 59.02 -63.85 -21.44
N ASN A 390 60.32 -63.90 -21.71
CA ASN A 390 61.34 -63.17 -20.93
C ASN A 390 61.27 -61.64 -21.09
N GLN A 391 60.49 -61.14 -22.05
CA GLN A 391 60.33 -59.71 -22.30
C GLN A 391 59.07 -59.12 -21.64
N ILE A 392 58.14 -59.97 -21.18
CA ILE A 392 56.93 -59.52 -20.52
C ILE A 392 57.29 -58.99 -19.14
N HIS A 393 57.12 -57.69 -18.93
CA HIS A 393 57.30 -57.08 -17.63
C HIS A 393 55.96 -57.10 -16.88
N TYR A 394 55.91 -57.81 -15.76
CA TYR A 394 54.70 -57.97 -14.95
C TYR A 394 54.99 -57.73 -13.46
N ILE A 395 53.92 -57.57 -12.68
CA ILE A 395 54.01 -57.41 -11.22
C ILE A 395 54.03 -58.82 -10.63
N GLU A 396 55.10 -59.17 -9.93
CA GLU A 396 55.37 -60.57 -9.56
C GLU A 396 54.39 -61.20 -8.57
N ASP A 397 53.69 -60.37 -7.79
CA ASP A 397 52.83 -60.76 -6.66
C ASP A 397 51.33 -60.50 -6.92
N ASP A 398 50.90 -60.40 -8.19
CA ASP A 398 49.48 -60.32 -8.56
C ASP A 398 49.00 -61.55 -9.34
N GLU A 399 47.68 -61.68 -9.53
CA GLU A 399 47.08 -62.84 -10.22
C GLU A 399 47.55 -62.96 -11.68
N ILE A 400 47.92 -61.83 -12.31
CA ILE A 400 48.42 -61.81 -13.68
C ILE A 400 49.86 -62.31 -13.71
N GLY A 401 50.69 -61.93 -12.75
CA GLY A 401 52.04 -62.44 -12.58
C GLY A 401 52.08 -63.92 -12.26
N ALA A 402 51.20 -64.41 -11.38
CA ALA A 402 51.04 -65.83 -11.13
C ALA A 402 50.66 -66.60 -12.41
N LEU A 403 49.77 -66.04 -13.24
CA LEU A 403 49.38 -66.62 -14.52
C LEU A 403 50.54 -66.63 -15.54
N ILE A 404 51.33 -65.57 -15.62
CA ILE A 404 52.50 -65.50 -16.50
C ILE A 404 53.56 -66.51 -16.07
N LYS A 405 53.86 -66.62 -14.77
CA LYS A 405 54.78 -67.64 -14.22
C LYS A 405 54.31 -69.07 -14.55
N ALA A 406 53.01 -69.34 -14.43
CA ALA A 406 52.44 -70.62 -14.83
C ALA A 406 52.61 -70.89 -16.33
N PHE A 407 52.38 -69.88 -17.18
CA PHE A 407 52.60 -69.98 -18.63
C PHE A 407 54.07 -70.13 -19.00
N GLU A 408 54.99 -69.49 -18.27
CA GLU A 408 56.43 -69.62 -18.46
C GLU A 408 56.89 -71.05 -18.15
N ALA A 409 56.40 -71.64 -17.06
CA ALA A 409 56.64 -73.04 -16.72
C ALA A 409 56.14 -73.99 -17.82
N VAL A 410 54.90 -73.80 -18.28
CA VAL A 410 54.30 -74.59 -19.38
C VAL A 410 55.08 -74.41 -20.69
N GLY A 411 55.42 -73.17 -21.05
CA GLY A 411 56.16 -72.86 -22.26
C GLY A 411 57.56 -73.50 -22.28
N LYS A 412 58.28 -73.42 -21.15
CA LYS A 412 59.61 -74.02 -20.98
C LYS A 412 59.56 -75.53 -21.09
N ASP A 413 58.59 -76.17 -20.44
CA ASP A 413 58.42 -77.62 -20.46
C ASP A 413 58.04 -78.13 -21.86
N LEU A 414 57.09 -77.46 -22.53
CA LEU A 414 56.64 -77.83 -23.87
C LEU A 414 57.75 -77.62 -24.93
N VAL A 415 58.43 -76.46 -24.91
CA VAL A 415 59.56 -76.19 -25.83
C VAL A 415 60.71 -77.16 -25.56
N GLY A 416 61.01 -77.45 -24.30
CA GLY A 416 62.04 -78.43 -23.91
C GLY A 416 61.73 -79.83 -24.45
N THR A 417 60.50 -80.30 -24.22
CA THR A 417 60.04 -81.61 -24.71
C THR A 417 60.08 -81.70 -26.23
N LEU A 418 59.60 -80.67 -26.94
CA LEU A 418 59.62 -80.62 -28.41
C LEU A 418 61.04 -80.56 -28.98
N ASN A 419 61.97 -79.84 -28.34
CA ASN A 419 63.38 -79.84 -28.73
C ASN A 419 64.04 -81.20 -28.49
N THR A 420 63.75 -81.88 -27.37
CA THR A 420 64.24 -83.25 -27.11
C THR A 420 63.68 -84.24 -28.13
N ILE A 421 62.42 -84.10 -28.54
CA ILE A 421 61.84 -84.90 -29.62
C ILE A 421 62.53 -84.57 -30.95
N GLY A 422 62.77 -83.29 -31.24
CA GLY A 422 63.51 -82.81 -32.42
C GLY A 422 64.92 -83.41 -32.51
N GLU A 423 65.74 -83.28 -31.47
CA GLU A 423 67.07 -83.88 -31.38
C GLU A 423 67.03 -85.41 -31.52
N LYS A 424 66.07 -86.08 -30.89
CA LYS A 424 65.91 -87.53 -31.02
C LYS A 424 65.55 -87.94 -32.45
N LEU A 425 64.68 -87.18 -33.12
CA LEU A 425 64.31 -87.41 -34.52
C LEU A 425 65.45 -87.10 -35.50
N GLU A 426 66.24 -86.06 -35.23
CA GLU A 426 67.44 -85.69 -36.02
C GLU A 426 68.53 -86.76 -35.89
N ARG A 427 68.81 -87.24 -34.67
CA ARG A 427 69.71 -88.37 -34.43
C ARG A 427 69.23 -89.69 -35.06
N LEU A 428 67.91 -89.93 -35.05
CA LEU A 428 67.29 -91.06 -35.77
C LEU A 428 67.47 -90.93 -37.30
N ALA A 429 67.34 -89.71 -37.85
CA ALA A 429 67.56 -89.44 -39.27
C ALA A 429 69.04 -89.56 -39.69
N GLU A 430 69.98 -89.28 -38.78
CA GLU A 430 71.42 -89.50 -38.96
C GLU A 430 71.87 -90.95 -38.73
N GLY A 431 70.93 -91.86 -38.39
CA GLY A 431 71.18 -93.30 -38.28
C GLY A 431 71.70 -93.79 -36.92
N ASP A 432 71.70 -92.94 -35.89
CA ASP A 432 72.08 -93.30 -34.53
C ASP A 432 70.86 -93.84 -33.74
N LEU A 433 70.76 -95.17 -33.67
CA LEU A 433 69.69 -95.89 -32.95
C LEU A 433 70.07 -96.30 -31.52
N SER A 434 71.15 -95.74 -30.95
CA SER A 434 71.71 -96.22 -29.68
C SER A 434 70.90 -95.91 -28.41
N ASN A 435 69.80 -95.15 -28.50
CA ASN A 435 68.86 -94.95 -27.40
C ASN A 435 67.41 -95.18 -27.85
N GLY A 436 67.03 -96.44 -27.86
CA GLY A 436 65.63 -96.85 -27.90
C GLY A 436 64.84 -96.26 -26.71
N LEU A 437 63.64 -95.81 -27.04
CA LEU A 437 62.47 -95.63 -26.17
C LEU A 437 62.64 -96.19 -24.74
N THR A 438 63.07 -95.36 -23.81
CA THR A 438 62.81 -95.56 -22.38
C THR A 438 61.71 -94.61 -21.94
N VAL A 439 60.69 -95.22 -21.36
CA VAL A 439 59.51 -94.60 -20.77
C VAL A 439 59.92 -93.81 -19.54
N GLU A 440 59.79 -92.49 -19.59
CA GLU A 440 59.57 -91.66 -18.40
C GLU A 440 58.26 -90.92 -18.61
N ALA A 441 57.17 -91.64 -18.35
CA ALA A 441 55.92 -91.03 -17.96
C ALA A 441 56.04 -90.69 -16.47
N ARG A 442 56.10 -89.40 -16.15
CA ARG A 442 55.53 -88.86 -14.92
C ARG A 442 55.12 -87.41 -15.12
#